data_AF-V3ZA91-F1
#
_entry.id   AF-V3ZA91-F1
#
_cell.length_a   1.000
_cell.length_b   1.000
_cell.length_c   1.000
_cell.angle_alpha   90.00
_cell.angle_beta   90.00
_cell.angle_gamma   90.00
#
_symmetry.space_group_name_H-M   'P 1'
#
loop_
_entity.id
_entity.type
_entity.pdbx_description
1 polymer ?
#
loop_
_entity_poly.entity_id
_entity_poly.type
_entity_poly.pdbx_seq_one_letter_code
_entity_poly.pdbx_strand_id
1 'polypeptide(L)'
;MAHKFGLGSLSLETKKPNTTAWINKAKPYFVDQIGDTLQGDLDMNNFKVTNLKSPENDNDAVHKKYLRDQINSIEVNKNHLKDKISNVKRFSKRQLNNKNFIIDTKQQQEVAGLITLQLIYLPQSIFIKIIKKSNL
;
A
#
# COMPACT_ATOMS: atom_id res chain seq x y z
N MET A 1 -62.13 49.34 -70.90
CA MET A 1 -61.47 50.12 -69.82
C MET A 1 -60.34 49.28 -69.28
N ALA A 2 -59.08 49.66 -69.52
CA ALA A 2 -57.91 48.90 -69.10
C ALA A 2 -57.54 49.25 -67.65
N HIS A 3 -57.51 48.27 -66.75
CA HIS A 3 -56.97 48.46 -65.41
C HIS A 3 -55.47 48.15 -65.44
N LYS A 4 -54.68 49.18 -65.14
CA LYS A 4 -53.22 49.18 -65.25
C LYS A 4 -52.58 48.36 -64.12
N PHE A 5 -51.52 47.65 -64.49
CA PHE A 5 -50.61 46.92 -63.62
C PHE A 5 -49.93 47.87 -62.62
N GLY A 6 -49.94 47.49 -61.35
CA GLY A 6 -49.15 48.10 -60.28
C GLY A 6 -48.41 47.02 -59.51
N LEU A 7 -47.55 46.25 -60.20
CA LEU A 7 -46.58 45.35 -59.54
C LEU A 7 -45.46 46.23 -58.96
N GLY A 8 -45.75 46.88 -57.83
CA GLY A 8 -44.72 47.33 -56.92
C GLY A 8 -44.11 46.10 -56.26
N SER A 9 -43.07 45.53 -56.87
CA SER A 9 -42.26 44.48 -56.27
C SER A 9 -41.55 45.07 -55.05
N LEU A 10 -42.12 44.88 -53.86
CA LEU A 10 -41.38 45.06 -52.61
C LEU A 10 -40.30 43.98 -52.61
N SER A 11 -39.05 44.37 -52.82
CA SER A 11 -37.92 43.47 -52.66
C SER A 11 -37.89 43.03 -51.20
N LEU A 12 -38.37 41.83 -50.91
CA LEU A 12 -38.07 41.12 -49.68
C LEU A 12 -36.57 40.85 -49.70
N GLU A 13 -35.80 41.78 -49.14
CA GLU A 13 -34.43 41.49 -48.72
C GLU A 13 -34.48 40.22 -47.88
N THR A 14 -33.94 39.13 -48.42
CA THR A 14 -33.57 37.96 -47.64
C THR A 14 -32.39 38.37 -46.76
N LYS A 15 -32.66 39.18 -45.75
CA LYS A 15 -31.75 39.39 -44.63
C LYS A 15 -31.74 38.07 -43.89
N LYS A 16 -30.84 37.19 -44.31
CA LYS A 16 -30.47 35.97 -43.60
C LYS A 16 -30.28 36.39 -42.13
N PRO A 17 -31.10 35.94 -41.16
CA PRO A 17 -30.73 36.08 -39.78
C PRO A 17 -29.62 35.05 -39.56
N ASN A 18 -28.38 35.43 -39.89
CA ASN A 18 -27.20 34.83 -39.28
C ASN A 18 -27.19 35.24 -37.80
N THR A 19 -28.11 34.66 -37.05
CA THR A 19 -28.26 34.81 -35.60
C THR A 19 -28.61 33.47 -34.97
N THR A 20 -27.79 32.45 -35.26
CA THR A 20 -27.64 31.30 -34.36
C THR A 20 -26.19 30.80 -34.30
N ALA A 21 -25.23 31.71 -34.42
CA ALA A 21 -23.82 31.43 -34.13
C ALA A 21 -23.21 32.42 -33.11
N TRP A 22 -24.01 33.34 -32.56
CA TRP A 22 -23.55 34.42 -31.66
C TRP A 22 -24.39 34.51 -30.36
N ILE A 23 -24.81 33.37 -29.81
CA ILE A 23 -25.42 33.29 -28.46
C ILE A 23 -24.69 32.26 -27.57
N ASN A 24 -23.42 31.95 -27.86
CA ASN A 24 -22.57 31.14 -26.99
C ASN A 24 -21.54 32.01 -26.26
N LYS A 25 -21.97 33.19 -25.77
CA LYS A 25 -21.18 34.03 -24.87
C LYS A 25 -21.71 33.81 -23.45
N ALA A 26 -21.09 32.86 -22.76
CA ALA A 26 -21.25 32.54 -21.35
C ALA A 26 -22.69 32.24 -20.86
N LYS A 27 -23.22 31.07 -21.25
CA LYS A 27 -24.09 30.36 -20.29
C LYS A 27 -23.14 29.61 -19.36
N PRO A 28 -23.13 29.84 -18.03
CA PRO A 28 -22.56 28.85 -17.13
C PRO A 28 -23.30 27.55 -17.43
N TYR A 29 -22.57 26.52 -17.89
CA TYR A 29 -23.17 25.22 -18.18
C TYR A 29 -23.67 24.66 -16.85
N PHE A 30 -24.95 24.86 -16.55
CA PHE A 30 -25.61 24.21 -15.43
C PHE A 30 -25.82 22.76 -15.81
N VAL A 31 -25.51 21.86 -14.88
CA VAL A 31 -25.85 20.44 -15.02
C VAL A 31 -27.32 20.22 -14.71
N ASP A 32 -28.01 19.46 -15.55
CA ASP A 32 -29.40 19.06 -15.31
C ASP A 32 -29.49 18.04 -14.17
N GLN A 33 -30.50 18.20 -13.30
CA GLN A 33 -30.66 17.35 -12.10
C GLN A 33 -30.97 15.89 -12.42
N ILE A 34 -31.56 15.63 -13.60
CA ILE A 34 -32.01 14.30 -14.02
C ILE A 34 -30.91 13.58 -14.83
N GLY A 35 -29.85 14.30 -15.21
CA GLY A 35 -28.71 13.76 -15.95
C GLY A 35 -28.14 14.78 -16.89
N ASP A 36 -26.81 14.89 -16.90
CA ASP A 36 -26.04 15.67 -17.86
C ASP A 36 -24.69 14.96 -18.07
N THR A 37 -24.00 15.28 -19.17
CA THR A 37 -22.64 14.79 -19.46
C THR A 37 -21.65 15.94 -19.38
N LEU A 38 -20.78 15.88 -18.37
CA LEU A 38 -19.65 16.80 -18.27
C LEU A 38 -18.56 16.42 -19.29
N GLN A 39 -18.20 17.36 -20.18
CA GLN A 39 -17.10 17.19 -21.15
C GLN A 39 -15.74 17.64 -20.60
N GLY A 40 -15.59 17.79 -19.28
CA GLY A 40 -14.36 18.22 -18.62
C GLY A 40 -14.41 18.09 -17.10
N ASP A 41 -13.35 18.58 -16.44
CA ASP A 41 -13.21 18.52 -14.98
C ASP A 41 -14.24 19.40 -14.27
N LEU A 42 -14.75 18.93 -13.13
CA LEU A 42 -15.63 19.68 -12.24
C LEU A 42 -14.84 20.27 -11.08
N ASP A 43 -14.60 21.58 -11.12
CA ASP A 43 -14.04 22.32 -9.99
C ASP A 43 -15.15 22.83 -9.07
N MET A 44 -15.24 22.25 -7.87
CA MET A 44 -16.18 22.67 -6.82
C MET A 44 -15.60 23.76 -5.90
N ASN A 45 -14.43 24.31 -6.23
CA ASN A 45 -13.65 25.21 -5.37
C ASN A 45 -13.53 24.60 -3.96
N ASN A 46 -13.65 25.39 -2.90
CA ASN A 46 -13.63 24.90 -1.52
C ASN A 46 -15.03 24.52 -0.97
N PHE A 47 -15.99 24.19 -1.84
CA PHE A 47 -17.31 23.73 -1.41
C PHE A 47 -17.35 22.22 -1.19
N LYS A 48 -18.29 21.80 -0.33
CA LYS A 48 -18.48 20.38 0.01
C LYS A 48 -19.49 19.73 -0.93
N VAL A 49 -19.24 18.48 -1.30
CA VAL A 49 -20.23 17.58 -1.88
C VAL A 49 -20.82 16.74 -0.74
N THR A 50 -22.13 16.82 -0.53
CA THR A 50 -22.84 16.16 0.58
C THR A 50 -23.76 15.06 0.07
N ASN A 51 -24.22 14.18 0.97
CA ASN A 51 -25.20 13.12 0.68
C ASN A 51 -24.80 12.09 -0.40
N LEU A 52 -23.50 11.85 -0.58
CA LEU A 52 -23.01 10.77 -1.43
C LEU A 52 -23.35 9.40 -0.83
N LYS A 53 -23.85 8.49 -1.67
CA LYS A 53 -24.03 7.07 -1.33
C LYS A 53 -22.68 6.36 -1.30
N SER A 54 -22.59 5.22 -0.63
CA SER A 54 -21.44 4.31 -0.74
C SER A 54 -21.21 3.92 -2.21
N PRO A 55 -19.94 3.83 -2.66
CA PRO A 55 -19.61 3.42 -4.03
C PRO A 55 -19.99 1.96 -4.28
N GLU A 56 -20.51 1.66 -5.46
CA GLU A 56 -20.82 0.31 -5.96
C GLU A 56 -19.91 -0.08 -7.14
N ASN A 57 -19.44 0.91 -7.92
CA ASN A 57 -18.56 0.72 -9.07
C ASN A 57 -17.20 1.42 -8.87
N ASP A 58 -16.21 1.02 -9.67
CA ASP A 58 -14.83 1.54 -9.59
C ASP A 58 -14.73 3.06 -9.83
N ASN A 59 -15.67 3.64 -10.58
CA ASN A 59 -15.67 5.05 -10.95
C ASN A 59 -16.55 5.93 -10.05
N ASP A 60 -17.14 5.37 -8.99
CA ASP A 60 -18.04 6.11 -8.12
C ASP A 60 -17.26 7.04 -7.16
N ALA A 61 -17.85 8.21 -6.87
CA ALA A 61 -17.31 9.12 -5.87
C ALA A 61 -17.41 8.53 -4.44
N VAL A 62 -16.34 8.67 -3.67
CA VAL A 62 -16.25 8.08 -2.32
C VAL A 62 -16.47 9.12 -1.24
N HIS A 63 -17.36 8.86 -0.29
CA HIS A 63 -17.51 9.69 0.90
C HIS A 63 -16.51 9.35 2.01
N LYS A 64 -16.19 10.33 2.87
CA LYS A 64 -15.15 10.21 3.92
C LYS A 64 -15.32 9.01 4.87
N LYS A 65 -16.57 8.66 5.23
CA LYS A 65 -16.84 7.50 6.11
C LYS A 65 -16.35 6.19 5.49
N TYR A 66 -16.65 5.93 4.21
CA TYR A 66 -16.23 4.72 3.52
C TYR A 66 -14.71 4.59 3.53
N LEU A 67 -14.00 5.67 3.16
CA LEU A 67 -12.53 5.70 3.19
C LEU A 67 -11.97 5.39 4.58
N ARG A 68 -12.56 5.97 5.64
CA ARG A 68 -12.14 5.67 7.03
C ARG A 68 -12.37 4.22 7.41
N ASP A 69 -13.49 3.64 7.02
CA ASP A 69 -13.80 2.24 7.32
C ASP A 69 -12.83 1.29 6.59
N GLN A 70 -12.48 1.59 5.33
CA GLN A 70 -11.44 0.87 4.60
C GLN A 70 -10.07 0.99 5.29
N ILE A 71 -9.65 2.20 5.67
CA ILE A 71 -8.39 2.42 6.39
C ILE A 71 -8.35 1.70 7.74
N ASN A 72 -9.44 1.73 8.50
CA ASN A 72 -9.54 1.03 9.78
C ASN A 72 -9.48 -0.49 9.59
N SER A 73 -10.03 -1.01 8.49
CA SER A 73 -9.91 -2.43 8.12
C SER A 73 -8.48 -2.82 7.75
N ILE A 74 -7.71 -1.85 7.22
CA ILE A 74 -6.27 -1.99 6.99
C ILE A 74 -5.49 -1.93 8.30
N GLU A 75 -6.07 -1.46 9.43
CA GLU A 75 -5.36 -1.39 10.71
C GLU A 75 -4.74 -2.75 11.01
N VAL A 76 -3.44 -2.77 10.75
CA VAL A 76 -2.62 -3.96 10.76
C VAL A 76 -2.85 -4.62 12.09
N ASN A 77 -3.10 -5.93 12.09
CA ASN A 77 -3.08 -6.71 13.31
C ASN A 77 -1.65 -6.66 13.88
N LYS A 78 -1.36 -5.57 14.61
CA LYS A 78 -0.07 -5.26 15.22
C LYS A 78 0.36 -6.43 16.10
N ASN A 79 -0.61 -7.16 16.66
CA ASN A 79 -0.38 -8.36 17.46
C ASN A 79 0.18 -9.50 16.60
N HIS A 80 -0.44 -9.81 15.45
CA HIS A 80 0.05 -10.84 14.54
C HIS A 80 1.48 -10.54 14.02
N LEU A 81 1.81 -9.28 13.73
CA LEU A 81 3.18 -8.91 13.37
C LEU A 81 4.14 -9.02 14.55
N LYS A 82 3.74 -8.59 15.76
CA LYS A 82 4.54 -8.74 16.98
C LYS A 82 4.84 -10.21 17.27
N ASP A 83 3.89 -11.11 17.04
CA ASP A 83 4.06 -12.55 17.24
C ASP A 83 5.06 -13.13 16.23
N LYS A 84 4.93 -12.77 14.94
CA LYS A 84 5.89 -13.15 13.90
C LYS A 84 7.31 -12.67 14.23
N ILE A 85 7.46 -11.41 14.64
CA ILE A 85 8.76 -10.83 15.03
C ILE A 85 9.34 -11.56 16.25
N SER A 86 8.50 -11.85 17.25
CA SER A 86 8.93 -12.58 18.45
C SER A 86 9.41 -13.99 18.13
N ASN A 87 8.70 -14.68 17.22
CA ASN A 87 9.10 -16.01 16.75
C ASN A 87 10.44 -15.98 16.00
N VAL A 88 10.64 -15.01 15.12
CA VAL A 88 11.92 -14.81 14.40
C VAL A 88 13.05 -14.53 15.39
N LYS A 89 12.84 -13.63 16.36
CA LYS A 89 13.84 -13.31 17.40
C LYS A 89 14.21 -14.55 18.23
N ARG A 90 13.21 -15.36 18.59
CA ARG A 90 13.41 -16.60 19.34
C ARG A 90 14.16 -17.64 18.50
N PHE A 91 13.88 -17.73 17.19
CA PHE A 91 14.60 -18.61 16.27
C PHE A 91 16.08 -18.22 16.16
N SER A 92 16.38 -16.96 15.87
CA SER A 92 17.76 -16.48 15.74
C SER A 92 18.57 -16.69 17.02
N LYS A 93 17.96 -16.48 18.20
CA LYS A 93 18.61 -16.75 19.49
C LYS A 93 18.97 -18.23 19.67
N ARG A 94 18.09 -19.16 19.27
CA ARG A 94 18.40 -20.60 19.30
C ARG A 94 19.55 -20.95 18.35
N GLN A 95 19.57 -20.38 17.14
CA GLN A 95 20.65 -20.63 16.17
C GLN A 95 22.03 -20.20 16.71
N LEU A 96 22.11 -19.06 17.41
CA LEU A 96 23.34 -18.61 18.05
C LEU A 96 23.76 -19.53 19.20
N ASN A 97 22.83 -19.87 20.09
CA ASN A 97 23.12 -20.75 21.22
C ASN A 97 23.62 -22.12 20.77
N ASN A 98 23.00 -22.71 19.74
CA ASN A 98 23.42 -24.00 19.20
C ASN A 98 24.84 -23.96 18.61
N LYS A 99 25.20 -22.88 17.91
CA LYS A 99 26.56 -22.70 17.38
C LYS A 99 27.60 -22.62 18.49
N ASN A 100 27.32 -21.85 19.54
CA ASN A 100 28.23 -21.70 20.67
C ASN A 100 28.46 -23.05 21.36
N PHE A 101 27.40 -23.83 21.61
CA PHE A 101 27.54 -25.16 22.20
C PHE A 101 28.41 -26.11 21.37
N ILE A 102 28.28 -26.07 20.03
CA ILE A 102 29.11 -26.88 19.13
C ILE A 102 30.59 -26.44 19.18
N ILE A 103 30.85 -25.15 19.29
CA ILE A 103 32.23 -24.63 19.37
C ILE A 103 32.88 -25.06 20.70
N ASP A 104 32.16 -24.88 21.81
CA ASP A 104 32.68 -25.21 23.15
C ASP A 104 32.97 -26.73 23.27
N THR A 105 32.07 -27.57 22.76
CA THR A 105 32.26 -29.03 22.79
C THR A 105 33.44 -29.49 21.94
N LYS A 106 33.66 -28.88 20.77
CA LYS A 106 34.84 -29.18 19.94
C LYS A 106 36.14 -28.79 20.63
N GLN A 107 36.19 -27.59 21.23
CA GLN A 107 37.37 -27.15 21.99
C GLN A 107 37.66 -28.07 23.17
N GLN A 108 36.63 -28.48 23.92
CA GLN A 108 36.79 -29.43 25.02
C GLN A 108 37.33 -30.78 24.54
N GLN A 109 36.86 -31.27 23.39
CA GLN A 109 37.33 -32.53 22.83
C GLN A 109 38.79 -32.45 22.35
N GLU A 110 39.19 -31.34 21.74
CA GLU A 110 40.58 -31.09 21.35
C GLU A 110 41.50 -31.00 22.57
N VAL A 111 41.12 -30.24 23.60
CA VAL A 111 41.87 -30.11 24.85
C VAL A 111 41.99 -31.47 25.57
N ALA A 112 40.90 -32.24 25.63
CA ALA A 112 40.92 -33.59 26.19
C ALA A 112 41.87 -34.50 25.41
N GLY A 113 41.84 -34.46 24.07
CA GLY A 113 42.77 -35.20 23.22
C GLY A 113 44.24 -34.88 23.51
N LEU A 114 44.57 -33.59 23.63
CA LEU A 114 45.93 -33.13 23.94
C LEU A 114 46.39 -33.60 25.34
N ILE A 115 45.53 -33.51 26.35
CA ILE A 115 45.82 -34.04 27.69
C ILE A 115 46.11 -35.54 27.61
N THR A 116 45.27 -36.29 26.88
CA THR A 116 45.42 -37.75 26.77
C THR A 116 46.74 -38.12 26.10
N LEU A 117 47.15 -37.38 25.06
CA LEU A 117 48.43 -37.58 24.38
C LEU A 117 49.64 -37.32 25.30
N GLN A 118 49.60 -36.28 26.13
CA GLN A 118 50.68 -35.98 27.09
C GLN A 118 50.82 -37.07 28.16
N LEU A 119 49.69 -37.60 28.65
CA LEU A 119 49.68 -38.61 29.70
C LEU A 119 50.34 -39.94 29.30
N ILE A 120 50.35 -40.29 28.01
CA ILE A 120 50.96 -41.54 27.50
C ILE A 120 52.48 -41.55 27.67
N TYR A 121 53.13 -40.39 27.72
CA TYR A 121 54.58 -40.27 27.89
C TYR A 121 55.01 -40.16 29.37
N LEU A 122 54.07 -40.20 30.32
CA LEU A 122 54.38 -40.11 31.75
C LEU A 122 54.75 -41.48 32.36
N PRO A 123 55.66 -41.52 33.36
CA PRO A 123 55.90 -42.71 34.15
C PRO A 123 54.62 -43.25 34.81
N GLN A 124 54.48 -44.57 34.87
CA GLN A 124 53.26 -45.24 35.33
C GLN A 124 52.83 -44.84 36.75
N SER A 125 53.80 -44.54 37.64
CA SER A 125 53.54 -44.05 39.00
C SER A 125 52.90 -42.65 39.02
N ILE A 126 53.29 -41.76 38.10
CA ILE A 126 52.76 -40.41 37.96
C ILE A 126 51.38 -40.47 37.30
N PHE A 127 51.23 -41.30 36.26
CA PHE A 127 49.96 -41.52 35.57
C PHE A 127 48.86 -41.99 36.52
N ILE A 128 49.11 -43.03 37.34
CA ILE A 128 48.15 -43.55 38.32
C ILE A 128 47.74 -42.48 39.35
N LYS A 129 48.69 -41.61 39.75
CA LYS A 129 48.42 -40.52 40.71
C LYS A 129 47.54 -39.42 40.11
N ILE A 130 47.72 -39.09 38.83
CA ILE A 130 46.92 -38.11 38.11
C ILE A 130 45.49 -38.63 37.89
N ILE A 131 45.33 -39.86 37.39
CA ILE A 131 44.00 -40.47 37.12
C ILE A 131 43.16 -40.57 38.40
N LYS A 132 43.77 -40.90 39.55
CA LYS A 132 43.05 -40.93 40.83
C LYS A 132 42.58 -39.55 41.30
N LYS A 133 43.29 -38.47 40.94
CA LYS A 133 42.95 -37.10 41.34
C LYS A 133 41.87 -36.48 40.46
N SER A 134 41.72 -36.93 39.21
CA SER A 134 40.75 -36.40 38.25
C SER A 134 39.35 -37.03 38.33
N ASN A 135 39.17 -38.14 39.06
CA ASN A 135 37.88 -38.84 39.24
C ASN A 135 37.20 -38.52 40.59
N LEU A 136 37.67 -37.48 41.30
CA LEU A 136 37.08 -36.87 42.50
C LEU A 136 36.60 -35.47 42.15
#